data_AF-A0A2I0VSK8-F1
#
_entry.id   AF-A0A2I0VSK8-F1
#
_cell.length_a   1.000
_cell.length_b   1.000
_cell.length_c   1.000
_cell.angle_alpha   90.00
_cell.angle_beta   90.00
_cell.angle_gamma   90.00
#
_symmetry.space_group_name_H-M   'P 1'
#
loop_
_entity.id
_entity.type
_entity.pdbx_description
1 polymer ?
#
loop_
_entity_poly.entity_id
_entity_poly.type
_entity_poly.pdbx_seq_one_letter_code
_entity_poly.pdbx_strand_id
1 'polypeptide(L)'
;MEMAEAKRSLDYWRKIFSCTRSDIFEVINKAILVAAEDFPNEFKDRRDMIVEKLYTCHLSHNNGDAESLKEAKKSSNSDNPEEDDQIVGEVMRIKEVILSSNQLHESESDSILYESLRTLRQMQLSFDVLKTTKIERTVRAMRKHKSSRIQKLAQSLINSWRVLADEHVNSAASITNKVTINFGLGCSSKQTFEQKPTIHSSVGVKRKQLD
;
A
#
# COMPACT_ATOMS: atom_id res chain seq x y z
N MET A 1 2.18 -33.22 36.08
CA MET A 1 3.14 -32.14 36.40
C MET A 1 3.94 -31.87 35.13
N GLU A 2 3.32 -31.29 34.10
CA GLU A 2 3.93 -31.16 32.75
C GLU A 2 3.36 -29.95 31.99
N MET A 3 3.30 -28.80 32.67
CA MET A 3 2.92 -27.50 32.07
C MET A 3 3.80 -26.35 32.61
N ALA A 4 4.70 -26.64 33.56
CA ALA A 4 5.59 -25.65 34.18
C ALA A 4 7.01 -25.63 33.56
N GLU A 5 7.31 -26.54 32.63
CA GLU A 5 8.65 -26.69 32.04
C GLU A 5 8.80 -25.93 30.72
N ALA A 6 7.74 -25.88 29.89
CA ALA A 6 7.74 -25.10 28.65
C ALA A 6 7.81 -23.58 28.90
N LYS A 7 7.22 -23.08 29.99
CA LYS A 7 7.26 -21.65 30.35
C LYS A 7 8.64 -21.21 30.84
N ARG A 8 9.36 -22.10 31.55
CA ARG A 8 10.77 -21.90 31.95
C ARG A 8 11.74 -21.97 30.77
N SER A 9 11.39 -22.70 29.70
CA SER A 9 12.23 -22.86 28.51
C SER A 9 12.44 -21.55 27.75
N LEU A 10 11.39 -20.76 27.52
CA LEU A 10 11.53 -19.50 26.78
C LEU A 10 12.26 -18.42 27.58
N ASP A 11 12.09 -18.37 28.90
CA ASP A 11 12.79 -17.38 29.74
C ASP A 11 14.30 -17.61 29.76
N TYR A 12 14.74 -18.87 29.70
CA TYR A 12 16.15 -19.21 29.51
C TYR A 12 16.70 -18.61 28.21
N TRP A 13 16.02 -18.85 27.08
CA TRP A 13 16.44 -18.31 25.78
C TRP A 13 16.34 -16.78 25.72
N ARG A 14 15.31 -16.17 26.31
CA ARG A 14 15.23 -14.71 26.47
C ARG A 14 16.46 -14.18 27.17
N LYS A 15 16.91 -14.84 28.24
CA LYS A 15 18.14 -14.43 28.93
C LYS A 15 19.38 -14.56 28.04
N ILE A 16 19.51 -15.67 27.31
CA ILE A 16 20.64 -15.89 26.37
C ILE A 16 20.68 -14.78 25.31
N PHE A 17 19.54 -14.45 24.71
CA PHE A 17 19.48 -13.44 23.67
C PHE A 17 19.57 -12.01 24.23
N SER A 18 19.01 -11.73 25.40
CA SER A 18 19.11 -10.42 26.08
C SER A 18 20.54 -10.07 26.53
N CYS A 19 21.44 -11.06 26.63
CA CYS A 19 22.85 -10.81 26.91
C CYS A 19 23.63 -10.31 25.68
N THR A 20 23.03 -10.39 24.49
CA THR A 20 23.62 -9.83 23.28
C THR A 20 23.24 -8.35 23.16
N ARG A 21 24.18 -7.49 22.76
CA ARG A 21 23.92 -6.06 22.52
C ARG A 21 23.17 -5.82 21.20
N SER A 22 22.83 -6.91 20.50
CA SER A 22 22.17 -6.95 19.21
C SER A 22 20.70 -7.28 19.39
N ASP A 23 19.87 -6.74 18.49
CA ASP A 23 18.45 -7.05 18.47
C ASP A 23 18.20 -8.53 18.11
N ILE A 24 17.10 -9.12 18.60
CA ILE A 24 16.78 -10.53 18.38
C ILE A 24 16.69 -10.88 16.89
N PHE A 25 16.21 -9.97 16.04
CA PHE A 25 16.13 -10.20 14.60
C PHE A 25 17.52 -10.14 13.95
N GLU A 26 18.41 -9.28 14.44
CA GLU A 26 19.80 -9.27 14.02
C GLU A 26 20.49 -10.59 14.38
N VAL A 27 20.27 -11.08 15.60
CA VAL A 27 20.80 -12.38 16.06
C VAL A 27 20.27 -13.53 15.20
N ILE A 28 18.98 -13.55 14.86
CA ILE A 28 18.39 -14.56 13.96
C ILE A 28 19.03 -14.50 12.58
N ASN A 29 19.17 -13.31 11.99
CA ASN A 29 19.78 -13.14 10.67
C ASN A 29 21.25 -13.61 10.66
N LYS A 30 22.02 -13.25 11.69
CA LYS A 30 23.41 -13.71 11.83
C LYS A 30 23.48 -15.22 12.06
N ALA A 31 22.59 -15.80 12.86
CA ALA A 31 22.54 -17.24 13.07
C ALA A 31 22.20 -18.01 11.79
N ILE A 32 21.30 -17.48 10.94
CA ILE A 32 21.00 -18.04 9.63
C ILE A 32 22.24 -18.03 8.73
N LEU A 33 22.96 -16.89 8.68
CA LEU A 33 24.18 -16.77 7.88
C LEU A 33 25.27 -17.73 8.37
N VAL A 34 25.50 -17.83 9.68
CA VAL A 34 26.46 -18.76 10.27
C VAL A 34 26.08 -20.21 9.96
N ALA A 35 24.80 -20.58 10.10
CA ALA A 35 24.33 -21.93 9.78
C ALA A 35 24.48 -22.28 8.29
N ALA A 36 24.26 -21.31 7.39
CA ALA A 36 24.43 -21.50 5.96
C ALA A 36 25.91 -21.68 5.56
N GLU A 37 26.82 -20.99 6.25
CA GLU A 37 28.27 -21.10 6.02
C GLU A 37 28.85 -22.39 6.60
N ASP A 38 28.53 -22.69 7.87
CA ASP A 38 29.14 -23.80 8.60
C ASP A 38 28.46 -25.16 8.30
N PHE A 39 27.17 -25.15 7.96
CA PHE A 39 26.36 -26.38 7.77
C PHE A 39 25.46 -26.31 6.52
N PRO A 40 25.99 -26.08 5.31
CA PRO A 40 25.18 -25.74 4.13
C PRO A 40 24.17 -26.81 3.69
N ASN A 41 24.51 -28.10 3.79
CA ASN A 41 23.59 -29.18 3.40
C ASN A 41 22.51 -29.40 4.46
N GLU A 42 22.89 -29.44 5.74
CA GLU A 42 21.93 -29.58 6.83
C GLU A 42 21.01 -28.36 6.94
N PHE A 43 21.53 -27.16 6.69
CA PHE A 43 20.73 -25.95 6.66
C PHE A 43 19.71 -26.00 5.52
N LYS A 44 20.08 -26.50 4.33
CA LYS A 44 19.14 -26.73 3.22
C LYS A 44 18.03 -27.69 3.61
N ASP A 45 18.36 -28.82 4.23
CA ASP A 45 17.39 -29.83 4.64
C ASP A 45 16.46 -29.34 5.77
N ARG A 46 16.98 -28.51 6.66
CA ARG A 46 16.23 -27.98 7.82
C ARG A 46 15.47 -26.70 7.52
N ARG A 47 15.72 -26.05 6.37
CA ARG A 47 15.11 -24.77 6.00
C ARG A 47 13.58 -24.87 6.01
N ASP A 48 13.03 -25.96 5.50
CA ASP A 48 11.59 -26.10 5.36
C ASP A 48 10.91 -26.15 6.75
N MET A 49 11.53 -26.81 7.74
CA MET A 49 11.06 -26.81 9.13
C MET A 49 11.22 -25.44 9.81
N ILE A 50 12.25 -24.66 9.47
CA ILE A 50 12.40 -23.28 9.96
C ILE A 50 11.27 -22.41 9.40
N VAL A 51 11.00 -22.53 8.09
CA VAL A 51 9.92 -21.80 7.42
C VAL A 51 8.56 -22.18 8.01
N GLU A 52 8.29 -23.47 8.18
CA GLU A 52 7.06 -23.97 8.82
C GLU A 52 6.87 -23.38 10.22
N LYS A 53 7.95 -23.33 11.02
CA LYS A 53 7.91 -22.71 12.35
C LYS A 53 7.60 -21.21 12.28
N LEU A 54 8.17 -20.48 11.31
CA LEU A 54 7.89 -19.05 11.12
C LEU A 54 6.40 -18.81 10.82
N TYR A 55 5.79 -19.65 9.98
CA TYR A 55 4.35 -19.57 9.68
C TYR A 55 3.48 -20.01 10.86
N THR A 56 3.87 -21.08 11.57
CA THR A 56 3.05 -21.63 12.67
C THR A 56 3.09 -20.76 13.92
N CYS A 57 4.19 -20.05 14.17
CA CYS A 57 4.29 -19.08 15.26
C CYS A 57 3.25 -17.94 15.14
N HIS A 58 2.72 -17.67 13.94
CA HIS A 58 1.68 -16.67 13.71
C HIS A 58 0.29 -17.10 14.23
N LEU A 59 0.04 -18.41 14.39
CA LEU A 59 -1.28 -18.97 14.74
C LEU A 59 -1.54 -19.02 16.26
N SER A 60 -0.51 -18.91 17.09
CA SER A 60 -0.60 -19.10 18.55
C SER A 60 -1.10 -17.87 19.32
N HIS A 61 -1.25 -16.71 18.66
CA HIS A 61 -1.78 -15.49 19.28
C HIS A 61 -3.25 -15.19 18.91
N ASN A 62 -3.98 -16.17 18.38
CA ASN A 62 -5.44 -16.08 18.19
C ASN A 62 -6.08 -17.29 18.88
N ASN A 63 -6.33 -17.19 20.19
CA ASN A 63 -7.29 -18.06 20.85
C ASN A 63 -8.70 -17.54 20.52
N GLY A 64 -9.39 -18.26 19.64
CA GLY A 64 -10.77 -17.98 19.30
C GLY A 64 -11.27 -18.86 18.15
N ASP A 65 -11.52 -20.12 18.49
CA ASP A 65 -12.58 -20.96 17.91
C ASP A 65 -12.22 -21.84 16.70
N ALA A 66 -12.61 -23.10 16.85
CA ALA A 66 -12.33 -24.21 15.97
C ALA A 66 -13.16 -24.16 14.68
N GLU A 67 -12.62 -24.78 13.64
CA GLU A 67 -13.22 -25.95 12.96
C GLU A 67 -13.15 -25.88 11.42
N SER A 68 -12.44 -26.87 10.88
CA SER A 68 -12.60 -27.47 9.56
C SER A 68 -12.32 -26.61 8.31
N LEU A 69 -11.06 -26.69 7.86
CA LEU A 69 -10.75 -26.68 6.43
C LEU A 69 -11.39 -27.91 5.76
N LYS A 70 -12.50 -27.70 5.05
CA LYS A 70 -12.90 -28.53 3.92
C LYS A 70 -12.93 -27.68 2.67
N GLU A 71 -12.03 -28.00 1.75
CA GLU A 71 -12.09 -27.57 0.36
C GLU A 71 -13.44 -27.94 -0.25
N ALA A 72 -14.15 -26.96 -0.81
CA ALA A 72 -14.93 -27.14 -2.04
C ALA A 72 -15.31 -25.77 -2.61
N LYS A 73 -14.85 -25.53 -3.83
CA LYS A 73 -15.28 -24.47 -4.75
C LYS A 73 -16.79 -24.18 -4.68
N LYS A 74 -17.17 -22.92 -4.44
CA LYS A 74 -18.27 -22.27 -5.19
C LYS A 74 -18.16 -20.74 -5.15
N SER A 75 -17.96 -20.19 -6.34
CA SER A 75 -18.09 -18.78 -6.72
C SER A 75 -19.36 -18.11 -6.18
N SER A 76 -19.24 -16.91 -5.59
CA SER A 76 -19.98 -15.69 -6.00
C SER A 76 -19.61 -14.47 -5.11
N ASN A 77 -18.96 -13.48 -5.73
CA ASN A 77 -18.76 -12.04 -5.38
C ASN A 77 -18.71 -11.54 -3.92
N SER A 78 -17.57 -10.95 -3.52
CA SER A 78 -17.38 -9.49 -3.30
C SER A 78 -16.08 -9.23 -2.50
N ASP A 79 -15.18 -8.43 -3.08
CA ASP A 79 -13.97 -7.80 -2.52
C ASP A 79 -12.93 -8.72 -1.83
N ASN A 80 -11.85 -9.02 -2.56
CA ASN A 80 -10.75 -9.91 -2.17
C ASN A 80 -9.60 -9.12 -1.50
N PRO A 81 -9.47 -9.10 -0.16
CA PRO A 81 -8.34 -8.46 0.52
C PRO A 81 -7.03 -9.26 0.47
N GLU A 82 -7.07 -10.55 0.08
CA GLU A 82 -5.91 -11.45 0.19
C GLU A 82 -4.86 -11.21 -0.92
N GLU A 83 -5.29 -10.84 -2.13
CA GLU A 83 -4.40 -10.50 -3.24
C GLU A 83 -3.72 -9.14 -3.03
N ASP A 84 -4.42 -8.18 -2.43
CA ASP A 84 -3.88 -6.86 -2.13
C ASP A 84 -2.78 -6.94 -1.06
N ASP A 85 -2.91 -7.80 -0.05
CA ASP A 85 -1.87 -8.00 0.98
C ASP A 85 -0.57 -8.57 0.39
N GLN A 86 -0.68 -9.51 -0.55
CA GLN A 86 0.48 -10.05 -1.26
C GLN A 86 1.16 -8.97 -2.12
N ILE A 87 0.37 -8.16 -2.83
CA ILE A 87 0.87 -7.05 -3.65
C ILE A 87 1.50 -5.97 -2.75
N VAL A 88 0.90 -5.63 -1.61
CA VAL A 88 1.44 -4.69 -0.62
C VAL A 88 2.81 -5.17 -0.13
N GLY A 89 2.95 -6.47 0.18
CA GLY A 89 4.21 -7.07 0.60
C GLY A 89 5.31 -6.95 -0.46
N GLU A 90 5.01 -7.27 -1.72
CA GLU A 90 5.96 -7.13 -2.82
C GLU A 90 6.34 -5.66 -3.07
N VAL A 91 5.37 -4.75 -3.07
CA VAL A 91 5.64 -3.30 -3.24
C VAL A 91 6.52 -2.77 -2.12
N MET A 92 6.34 -3.24 -0.88
CA MET A 92 7.20 -2.87 0.25
C MET A 92 8.63 -3.40 0.10
N ARG A 93 8.81 -4.62 -0.44
CA ARG A 93 10.15 -5.13 -0.78
C ARG A 93 10.82 -4.28 -1.86
N ILE A 94 10.10 -3.95 -2.93
CA ILE A 94 10.63 -3.09 -4.00
C ILE A 94 10.98 -1.69 -3.46
N LYS A 95 10.14 -1.15 -2.56
CA LYS A 95 10.39 0.14 -1.90
C LYS A 95 11.72 0.16 -1.15
N GLU A 96 12.02 -0.91 -0.41
CA GLU A 96 13.26 -1.05 0.37
C GLU A 96 14.49 -1.11 -0.53
N VAL A 97 14.40 -1.87 -1.63
CA VAL A 97 15.45 -1.93 -2.66
C VAL A 97 15.72 -0.53 -3.23
N ILE A 98 14.67 0.22 -3.58
CA ILE A 98 14.84 1.57 -4.12
C ILE A 98 15.50 2.51 -3.11
N LEU A 99 15.12 2.44 -1.84
CA LEU A 99 15.71 3.28 -0.79
C LEU A 99 17.18 2.95 -0.52
N SER A 100 17.52 1.66 -0.55
CA SER A 100 18.88 1.16 -0.35
C SER A 100 19.78 1.55 -1.53
N SER A 101 19.33 1.27 -2.76
CA SER A 101 20.12 1.52 -3.97
C SER A 101 20.28 3.01 -4.28
N ASN A 102 19.32 3.87 -3.92
CA ASN A 102 19.44 5.32 -4.13
C ASN A 102 20.50 5.99 -3.23
N GLN A 103 20.90 5.36 -2.12
CA GLN A 103 21.99 5.87 -1.27
C GLN A 103 23.37 5.58 -1.86
N LEU A 104 23.46 4.55 -2.71
CA LEU A 104 24.71 4.10 -3.30
C LEU A 104 24.92 4.78 -4.66
N HIS A 105 26.02 5.51 -4.81
CA HIS A 105 26.28 6.35 -5.98
C HIS A 105 26.96 5.61 -7.13
N GLU A 106 26.67 4.33 -7.31
CA GLU A 106 27.32 3.41 -8.25
C GLU A 106 26.51 3.24 -9.55
N SER A 107 27.12 2.71 -10.62
CA SER A 107 26.39 2.46 -11.88
C SER A 107 25.52 1.20 -11.81
N GLU A 108 25.89 0.23 -10.97
CA GLU A 108 25.12 -1.00 -10.76
C GLU A 108 23.81 -0.70 -10.00
N SER A 109 23.83 0.24 -9.06
CA SER A 109 22.64 0.67 -8.33
C SER A 109 21.62 1.36 -9.23
N ASP A 110 22.05 2.12 -10.25
CA ASP A 110 21.16 2.71 -11.26
C ASP A 110 20.39 1.63 -12.05
N SER A 111 21.02 0.49 -12.36
CA SER A 111 20.37 -0.63 -13.04
C SER A 111 19.28 -1.26 -12.17
N ILE A 112 19.62 -1.55 -10.90
CA ILE A 112 18.71 -2.12 -9.91
C ILE A 112 17.52 -1.18 -9.65
N LEU A 113 17.78 0.13 -9.52
CA LEU A 113 16.74 1.15 -9.37
C LEU A 113 15.81 1.18 -10.57
N TYR A 114 16.37 1.11 -11.78
CA TYR A 114 15.57 1.13 -13.00
C TYR A 114 14.67 -0.10 -13.11
N GLU A 115 15.21 -1.30 -12.89
CA GLU A 115 14.40 -2.52 -12.95
C GLU A 115 13.34 -2.53 -11.83
N SER A 116 13.66 -2.05 -10.63
CA SER A 116 12.69 -1.90 -9.53
C SER A 116 11.51 -1.00 -9.92
N LEU A 117 11.78 0.16 -10.53
CA LEU A 117 10.73 1.05 -11.04
C LEU A 117 9.95 0.43 -12.20
N ARG A 118 10.60 -0.37 -13.06
CA ARG A 118 9.94 -1.06 -14.16
C ARG A 118 8.98 -2.11 -13.64
N THR A 119 9.36 -2.88 -12.62
CA THR A 119 8.50 -3.85 -11.95
C THR A 119 7.28 -3.17 -11.35
N LEU A 120 7.46 -2.05 -10.63
CA LEU A 120 6.34 -1.26 -10.11
C LEU A 120 5.36 -0.79 -11.19
N ARG A 121 5.83 -0.53 -12.41
CA ARG A 121 4.96 -0.14 -13.53
C ARG A 121 4.17 -1.32 -14.07
N GLN A 122 4.76 -2.52 -14.06
CA GLN A 122 4.13 -3.74 -14.58
C GLN A 122 3.09 -4.29 -13.60
N MET A 123 3.32 -4.10 -12.30
CA MET A 123 2.33 -4.34 -11.26
C MET A 123 1.26 -3.24 -11.38
N GLN A 124 0.09 -3.56 -11.92
CA GLN A 124 -1.02 -2.61 -12.00
C GLN A 124 -1.56 -2.35 -10.59
N LEU A 125 -0.99 -1.36 -9.89
CA LEU A 125 -1.32 -1.07 -8.49
C LEU A 125 -2.68 -0.38 -8.35
N SER A 126 -3.48 -0.81 -7.37
CA SER A 126 -4.70 -0.12 -6.96
C SER A 126 -4.39 1.15 -6.16
N PHE A 127 -5.36 2.05 -6.07
CA PHE A 127 -5.24 3.29 -5.28
C PHE A 127 -4.94 2.99 -3.80
N ASP A 128 -5.54 1.95 -3.24
CA ASP A 128 -5.37 1.57 -1.84
C ASP A 128 -3.97 1.03 -1.56
N VAL A 129 -3.41 0.21 -2.44
CA VAL A 129 -2.03 -0.28 -2.33
C VAL A 129 -1.03 0.89 -2.36
N LEU A 130 -1.23 1.88 -3.23
CA LEU A 130 -0.37 3.08 -3.29
C LEU A 130 -0.39 3.88 -1.99
N LYS A 131 -1.60 4.05 -1.42
CA LYS A 131 -1.82 4.80 -0.19
C LYS A 131 -1.22 4.06 1.03
N THR A 132 -1.43 2.76 1.12
CA THR A 132 -0.97 1.90 2.22
C THR A 132 0.56 1.81 2.23
N THR A 133 1.17 1.52 1.09
CA THR A 133 2.63 1.33 0.98
C THR A 133 3.40 2.66 1.01
N LYS A 134 2.74 3.78 0.72
CA LYS A 134 3.34 5.12 0.58
C LYS A 134 4.48 5.14 -0.43
N ILE A 135 4.46 4.24 -1.42
CA ILE A 135 5.50 4.08 -2.45
C ILE A 135 5.67 5.35 -3.30
N GLU A 136 4.60 6.14 -3.45
CA GLU A 136 4.62 7.41 -4.18
C GLU A 136 5.70 8.38 -3.67
N ARG A 137 5.96 8.40 -2.36
CA ARG A 137 6.96 9.30 -1.76
C ARG A 137 8.36 8.88 -2.19
N THR A 138 8.64 7.59 -2.16
CA THR A 138 9.91 7.01 -2.60
C THR A 138 10.14 7.28 -4.09
N VAL A 139 9.15 7.00 -4.95
CA VAL A 139 9.27 7.24 -6.40
C VAL A 139 9.34 8.73 -6.72
N ARG A 140 8.68 9.60 -5.94
CA ARG A 140 8.80 11.05 -6.10
C ARG A 140 10.22 11.55 -5.89
N ALA A 141 10.99 10.96 -4.99
CA ALA A 141 12.40 11.29 -4.81
C ALA A 141 13.23 10.94 -6.06
N MET A 142 12.89 9.86 -6.77
CA MET A 142 13.59 9.41 -7.99
C MET A 142 13.46 10.39 -9.16
N ARG A 143 12.53 11.36 -9.11
CA ARG A 143 12.41 12.42 -10.13
C ARG A 143 13.61 13.36 -10.17
N LYS A 144 14.43 13.38 -9.12
CA LYS A 144 15.67 14.18 -9.05
C LYS A 144 16.93 13.35 -9.28
N HIS A 145 16.77 12.07 -9.65
CA HIS A 145 17.89 11.16 -9.82
C HIS A 145 18.79 11.60 -11.01
N LYS A 146 20.10 11.35 -10.89
CA LYS A 146 21.12 11.72 -11.90
C LYS A 146 20.89 11.05 -13.27
N SER A 147 20.37 9.83 -13.27
CA SER A 147 20.04 9.09 -14.49
C SER A 147 18.71 9.55 -15.08
N SER A 148 18.79 10.09 -16.30
CA SER A 148 17.62 10.59 -17.04
C SER A 148 16.60 9.49 -17.35
N ARG A 149 17.04 8.24 -17.52
CA ARG A 149 16.15 7.09 -17.78
C ARG A 149 15.28 6.78 -16.55
N ILE A 150 15.90 6.81 -15.37
CA ILE A 150 15.22 6.62 -14.08
C ILE A 150 14.25 7.78 -13.81
N GLN A 151 14.70 9.02 -14.04
CA GLN A 151 13.86 10.21 -13.88
C GLN A 151 12.60 10.15 -14.76
N LYS A 152 12.75 9.82 -16.05
CA LYS A 152 11.61 9.70 -16.99
C LYS A 152 10.64 8.62 -16.55
N LEU A 153 11.14 7.46 -16.12
CA LEU A 153 10.30 6.36 -15.66
C LEU A 153 9.54 6.72 -14.37
N ALA A 154 10.22 7.35 -13.41
CA ALA A 154 9.58 7.83 -12.18
C ALA A 154 8.51 8.89 -12.47
N GLN A 155 8.77 9.81 -13.39
CA GLN A 155 7.79 10.82 -13.80
C GLN A 155 6.55 10.19 -14.44
N SER A 156 6.73 9.16 -15.28
CA SER A 156 5.62 8.42 -15.89
C SER A 156 4.75 7.72 -14.84
N LEU A 157 5.37 7.05 -13.87
CA LEU A 157 4.67 6.37 -12.77
C LEU A 157 3.85 7.34 -11.93
N ILE A 158 4.43 8.48 -11.55
CA ILE A 158 3.72 9.51 -10.77
C ILE A 158 2.54 10.09 -11.55
N ASN A 159 2.65 10.22 -12.87
CA ASN A 159 1.55 10.71 -13.70
C ASN A 159 0.43 9.66 -13.81
N SER A 160 0.75 8.37 -14.00
CA SER A 160 -0.27 7.32 -14.04
C SER A 160 -1.00 7.17 -12.71
N TRP A 161 -0.29 7.23 -11.59
CA TRP A 161 -0.90 7.16 -10.26
C TRP A 161 -1.76 8.37 -9.92
N ARG A 162 -1.43 9.56 -10.44
CA ARG A 162 -2.31 10.74 -10.33
C ARG A 162 -3.64 10.52 -11.04
N VAL A 163 -3.61 9.99 -12.27
CA VAL A 163 -4.84 9.68 -13.01
C VAL A 163 -5.70 8.67 -12.25
N LEU A 164 -5.09 7.61 -11.71
CA LEU A 164 -5.80 6.62 -10.87
C LEU A 164 -6.44 7.26 -9.62
N ALA A 165 -5.73 8.18 -8.96
CA ALA A 165 -6.27 8.91 -7.82
C ALA A 165 -7.44 9.82 -8.21
N ASP A 166 -7.32 10.54 -9.33
CA ASP A 166 -8.36 11.43 -9.86
C ASP A 166 -9.62 10.63 -10.26
N GLU A 167 -9.44 9.47 -10.90
CA GLU A 167 -10.53 8.54 -11.25
C GLU A 167 -11.26 8.02 -10.01
N HIS A 168 -10.54 7.70 -8.93
CA HIS A 168 -11.14 7.25 -7.68
C HIS A 168 -11.95 8.37 -7.00
N VAL A 169 -11.43 9.60 -6.96
CA VAL A 169 -12.15 10.77 -6.42
C VAL A 169 -13.42 11.07 -7.23
N ASN A 170 -13.33 11.00 -8.57
CA ASN A 170 -14.47 11.25 -9.46
C ASN A 170 -15.53 10.13 -9.41
N SER A 171 -15.10 8.87 -9.23
CA SER A 171 -16.00 7.73 -9.03
C SER A 171 -16.75 7.85 -7.71
N ALA A 172 -16.07 8.26 -6.63
CA ALA A 172 -16.70 8.53 -5.33
C ALA A 172 -17.71 9.69 -5.42
N ALA A 173 -17.38 10.79 -6.11
CA ALA A 173 -18.27 11.93 -6.30
C ALA A 173 -19.52 11.60 -7.15
N SER A 174 -19.39 10.68 -8.12
CA SER A 174 -20.50 10.23 -8.96
C SER A 174 -21.49 9.33 -8.21
N ILE A 175 -21.05 8.61 -7.17
CA ILE A 175 -21.92 7.82 -6.28
C ILE A 175 -22.79 8.77 -5.43
N THR A 176 -22.20 9.86 -4.92
CA THR A 176 -22.92 10.87 -4.14
C THR A 176 -24.00 11.57 -4.96
N ASN A 177 -23.72 11.91 -6.22
CA ASN A 177 -24.70 12.53 -7.09
C ASN A 177 -25.87 11.60 -7.42
N LYS A 178 -25.67 10.28 -7.54
CA LYS A 178 -26.75 9.31 -7.83
C LYS A 178 -27.65 9.01 -6.63
N VAL A 179 -27.14 9.09 -5.40
CA VAL A 179 -27.93 8.90 -4.17
C VAL A 179 -28.90 10.08 -3.95
N THR A 180 -28.52 11.30 -4.33
CA THR A 180 -29.39 12.49 -4.19
C THR A 180 -30.53 12.53 -5.23
N ILE A 181 -30.36 11.97 -6.44
CA ILE A 181 -31.44 11.97 -7.45
C ILE A 181 -32.51 10.90 -7.17
N ASN A 182 -32.22 9.91 -6.32
CA ASN A 182 -33.15 8.82 -5.99
C ASN A 182 -34.04 9.08 -4.76
N PHE A 183 -33.83 10.17 -4.02
CA PHE A 183 -34.61 10.52 -2.81
C PHE A 183 -35.49 11.78 -2.95
N GLY A 184 -35.78 12.24 -4.17
CA GLY A 184 -36.44 13.53 -4.37
C GLY A 184 -37.41 13.60 -5.54
N LEU A 185 -38.38 12.70 -5.62
CA LEU A 185 -39.56 12.90 -6.47
C LEU A 185 -40.84 12.50 -5.71
N GLY A 186 -41.45 13.51 -5.11
CA GLY A 186 -42.74 13.44 -4.41
C GLY A 186 -43.45 14.80 -4.43
N CYS A 187 -43.93 15.17 -5.62
CA CYS A 187 -45.20 15.87 -5.90
C CYS A 187 -45.60 17.13 -5.06
N SER A 188 -45.75 18.28 -5.72
CA SER A 188 -47.05 18.74 -6.26
C SER A 188 -47.19 20.28 -6.30
N SER A 189 -47.67 20.74 -7.44
CA SER A 189 -47.95 22.12 -7.87
C SER A 189 -48.89 22.91 -6.95
N LYS A 190 -48.68 24.24 -6.87
CA LYS A 190 -49.78 25.23 -6.90
C LYS A 190 -49.34 26.51 -7.63
N GLN A 191 -49.98 26.78 -8.78
CA GLN A 191 -50.15 28.11 -9.36
C GLN A 191 -50.99 28.98 -8.42
N THR A 192 -50.72 30.29 -8.29
CA THR A 192 -51.74 31.32 -8.55
C THR A 192 -51.10 32.70 -8.78
N PHE A 193 -51.83 33.51 -9.55
CA PHE A 193 -51.55 34.83 -10.15
C PHE A 193 -51.20 35.97 -9.17
N GLU A 194 -50.52 37.02 -9.68
CA GLU A 194 -51.01 38.42 -9.71
C GLU A 194 -50.00 39.40 -10.38
N GLN A 195 -50.39 39.85 -11.59
CA GLN A 195 -50.31 41.19 -12.22
C GLN A 195 -49.07 42.13 -12.14
N LYS A 196 -48.60 42.53 -13.35
CA LYS A 196 -47.87 43.77 -13.76
C LYS A 196 -48.84 44.99 -13.67
N PRO A 197 -48.48 46.30 -13.84
CA PRO A 197 -47.35 46.91 -14.59
C PRO A 197 -46.70 48.12 -13.84
N THR A 198 -45.64 48.84 -14.25
CA THR A 198 -45.50 49.76 -15.40
C THR A 198 -44.12 50.45 -15.33
N ILE A 199 -43.40 50.44 -16.45
CA ILE A 199 -42.53 51.45 -17.12
C ILE A 199 -41.94 52.62 -16.29
N HIS A 200 -40.62 52.87 -16.46
CA HIS A 200 -39.96 54.15 -16.86
C HIS A 200 -38.42 53.94 -16.77
N SER A 201 -37.71 53.75 -17.88
CA SER A 201 -36.94 54.76 -18.65
C SER A 201 -35.92 55.58 -17.83
N SER A 202 -34.64 55.51 -18.24
CA SER A 202 -33.66 56.62 -18.42
C SER A 202 -32.24 56.08 -18.12
N VAL A 203 -31.40 55.79 -19.12
CA VAL A 203 -30.49 56.71 -19.84
C VAL A 203 -29.52 57.49 -18.93
N GLY A 204 -28.22 57.29 -19.18
CA GLY A 204 -27.12 58.17 -18.77
C GLY A 204 -26.08 57.47 -17.87
N VAL A 205 -24.77 57.68 -17.96
CA VAL A 205 -23.91 58.56 -18.75
C VAL A 205 -22.48 57.98 -18.68
N LYS A 206 -21.74 58.01 -19.79
CA LYS A 206 -20.27 57.85 -19.88
C LYS A 206 -19.53 59.03 -19.21
N ARG A 207 -18.48 58.76 -18.44
CA ARG A 207 -17.23 59.55 -18.25
C ARG A 207 -16.15 58.53 -17.80
N LYS A 208 -14.99 58.23 -18.43
CA LYS A 208 -13.87 59.00 -19.04
C LYS A 208 -13.43 60.14 -18.10
N GLN A 209 -12.19 60.30 -17.63
CA GLN A 209 -10.82 59.92 -18.05
C GLN A 209 -9.86 60.03 -16.82
N LEU A 210 -8.63 59.49 -16.87
CA LEU A 210 -7.30 60.20 -16.90
C LEU A 210 -7.19 61.44 -15.98
N ASP A 211 -6.13 61.67 -15.21
CA ASP A 211 -4.72 61.27 -15.22
C ASP A 211 -4.24 60.83 -13.83
#